data_AF-A6Q142-F1
#
_entry.id   AF-A6Q142-F1
#
_cell.length_a   1.000
_cell.length_b   1.000
_cell.length_c   1.000
_cell.angle_alpha   90.00
_cell.angle_beta   90.00
_cell.angle_gamma   90.00
#
_symmetry.space_group_name_H-M   'P 1'
#
loop_
_entity.id
_entity.type
_entity.pdbx_description
1 polymer ?
#
loop_
_entity_poly.entity_id
_entity_poly.type
_entity_poly.pdbx_seq_one_letter_code
_entity_poly.pdbx_strand_id
1 'polypeptide(L)'
;MLHILKKIADWIIEHEKSAALDCSVPDEIIDEWLETIEERKQEMEEEGHTDSEQYEMLLDLEKRVKEIKEMRKKRCLIKKK
;
A
#
# COMPACT_ATOMS: atom_id res chain seq x y z
N MET A 1 5.58 -5.03 12.22
CA MET A 1 4.81 -3.89 11.68
C MET A 1 5.67 -2.87 10.93
N LEU A 2 6.62 -2.15 11.55
CA LEU A 2 7.50 -1.18 10.85
C LEU A 2 8.21 -1.72 9.60
N HIS A 3 8.62 -2.99 9.63
CA HIS A 3 9.26 -3.65 8.48
C HIS A 3 8.35 -3.82 7.27
N ILE A 4 7.04 -3.97 7.47
CA ILE A 4 6.05 -4.12 6.39
C ILE A 4 5.82 -2.75 5.75
N LEU A 5 5.56 -1.71 6.55
CA LEU A 5 5.43 -0.33 6.07
C LEU A 5 6.67 0.16 5.32
N LYS A 6 7.87 -0.16 5.81
CA LYS A 6 9.11 0.15 5.10
C LYS A 6 9.21 -0.58 3.76
N LYS A 7 8.89 -1.89 3.73
CA LYS A 7 8.86 -2.66 2.47
C LYS A 7 7.83 -2.09 1.48
N ILE A 8 6.68 -1.63 1.96
CA ILE A 8 5.65 -0.99 1.13
C ILE A 8 6.19 0.32 0.56
N ALA A 9 6.78 1.18 1.38
CA ALA A 9 7.35 2.45 0.95
C ALA A 9 8.51 2.26 -0.05
N ASP A 10 9.45 1.35 0.24
CA ASP A 10 10.56 1.00 -0.66
C ASP A 10 10.02 0.44 -1.98
N TRP A 11 9.02 -0.46 -1.92
CA TRP A 11 8.38 -1.02 -3.11
C TRP A 11 7.67 0.06 -3.93
N ILE A 12 6.90 0.96 -3.31
CA ILE A 12 6.25 2.10 -3.98
C ILE A 12 7.28 3.01 -4.62
N ILE A 13 8.38 3.35 -3.95
CA ILE A 13 9.42 4.25 -4.49
C ILE A 13 10.12 3.61 -5.70
N GLU A 14 10.43 2.31 -5.62
CA GLU A 14 11.03 1.56 -6.72
C GLU A 14 10.04 1.37 -7.88
N HIS A 15 8.75 1.20 -7.59
CA HIS A 15 7.73 0.87 -8.57
C HIS A 15 6.94 2.08 -9.09
N GLU A 16 6.92 3.24 -8.43
CA GLU A 16 6.36 4.50 -8.98
C GLU A 16 7.08 4.90 -10.28
N LYS A 17 8.38 4.57 -10.41
CA LYS A 17 9.14 4.76 -11.65
C LYS A 17 8.80 3.76 -12.75
N SER A 18 8.07 2.68 -12.45
CA SER A 18 7.78 1.57 -13.38
C SER A 18 6.34 1.06 -13.31
N ALA A 19 5.42 1.87 -12.76
CA ALA A 19 4.19 1.42 -12.13
C ALA A 19 3.37 0.44 -12.99
N ALA A 20 3.14 -0.73 -12.38
CA ALA A 20 2.29 -1.84 -12.82
C ALA A 20 2.78 -2.75 -13.95
N LEU A 21 4.09 -2.97 -14.16
CA LEU A 21 4.55 -3.91 -15.21
C LEU A 21 4.75 -5.36 -14.75
N ASP A 22 5.18 -5.56 -13.50
CA ASP A 22 5.49 -6.89 -12.99
C ASP A 22 4.44 -7.33 -11.97
N CYS A 23 3.54 -8.22 -12.38
CA CYS A 23 2.49 -8.81 -11.57
C CYS A 23 3.04 -9.81 -10.54
N SER A 24 4.27 -9.61 -10.07
CA SER A 24 5.08 -10.56 -9.30
C SER A 24 4.68 -10.63 -7.83
N VAL A 25 4.22 -9.52 -7.25
CA VAL A 25 3.62 -9.52 -5.92
C VAL A 25 2.22 -10.15 -6.00
N PRO A 26 1.82 -11.13 -5.19
CA PRO A 26 0.43 -11.63 -5.16
C PRO A 26 -0.57 -10.58 -4.67
N ASP A 27 -1.83 -10.67 -5.10
CA ASP A 27 -2.87 -9.73 -4.64
C ASP A 27 -3.14 -9.87 -3.13
N GLU A 28 -2.97 -11.06 -2.56
CA GLU A 28 -3.04 -11.33 -1.11
C GLU A 28 -2.06 -10.48 -0.30
N ILE A 29 -0.85 -10.25 -0.83
CA ILE A 29 0.17 -9.42 -0.16
C ILE A 29 -0.23 -7.95 -0.18
N ILE A 30 -0.90 -7.50 -1.24
CA ILE A 30 -1.40 -6.12 -1.33
C ILE A 30 -2.58 -5.93 -0.37
N ASP A 31 -3.41 -6.96 -0.20
CA ASP A 31 -4.49 -6.95 0.79
C ASP A 31 -3.92 -6.90 2.22
N GLU A 32 -2.89 -7.70 2.53
CA GLU A 32 -2.17 -7.66 3.81
C GLU A 32 -1.54 -6.28 4.09
N TRP A 33 -1.04 -5.60 3.05
CA TRP A 33 -0.51 -4.24 3.16
C TRP A 33 -1.59 -3.23 3.53
N LEU A 34 -2.78 -3.33 2.91
CA LEU A 34 -3.91 -2.46 3.22
C LEU A 34 -4.40 -2.69 4.65
N GLU A 35 -4.53 -3.96 5.05
CA GLU A 35 -4.94 -4.35 6.41
C GLU A 35 -3.95 -3.80 7.45
N THR A 36 -2.64 -3.96 7.21
CA THR A 36 -1.59 -3.43 8.12
C THR A 36 -1.65 -1.90 8.25
N ILE A 37 -1.92 -1.19 7.16
CA ILE A 37 -2.03 0.28 7.17
C ILE A 37 -3.29 0.71 7.93
N GLU A 38 -4.41 0.01 7.71
CA GLU A 38 -5.70 0.31 8.34
C GLU A 38 -5.68 0.02 9.84
N GLU A 39 -5.12 -1.12 10.27
CA GLU A 39 -4.89 -1.43 11.69
C GLU A 39 -4.08 -0.32 12.36
N ARG A 40 -2.97 0.10 11.72
CA ARG A 40 -2.10 1.12 12.30
C ARG A 40 -2.77 2.50 12.37
N LYS A 41 -3.61 2.85 11.40
CA LYS A 41 -4.42 4.06 11.46
C LYS A 41 -5.45 4.00 12.58
N GLN A 42 -6.12 2.88 12.77
CA GLN A 42 -7.09 2.69 13.85
C GLN A 42 -6.41 2.82 15.22
N GLU A 43 -5.25 2.20 15.42
CA GLU A 43 -4.46 2.37 16.64
C GLU A 43 -4.14 3.86 16.90
N MET A 44 -3.73 4.59 15.87
CA MET A 44 -3.42 6.02 16.00
C MET A 44 -4.67 6.89 16.21
N GLU A 45 -5.81 6.52 15.65
CA GLU A 45 -7.10 7.17 15.90
C GLU A 45 -7.56 6.97 17.34
N GLU A 46 -7.42 5.75 17.87
CA GLU A 46 -7.72 5.42 19.27
C GLU A 46 -6.80 6.15 20.26
N GLU A 47 -5.53 6.31 19.90
CA GLU A 47 -4.55 7.08 20.69
C GLU A 47 -4.69 8.60 20.51
N GLY A 48 -5.54 9.08 19.60
CA GLY A 48 -5.75 10.51 19.32
C GLY A 48 -4.59 11.17 18.56
N HIS A 49 -3.82 10.39 17.81
CA HIS A 49 -2.64 10.83 17.04
C HIS A 49 -2.94 11.09 15.54
N THR A 50 -4.17 11.47 15.22
CA THR A 50 -4.63 11.73 13.84
C THR A 50 -3.97 12.94 13.18
N ASP A 51 -3.50 13.92 13.97
CA ASP A 51 -2.87 15.14 13.45
C ASP A 51 -1.33 15.02 13.36
N SER A 52 -0.80 13.80 13.40
CA SER A 52 0.64 13.55 13.33
C SER A 52 1.11 13.36 11.88
N GLU A 53 2.35 13.76 11.59
CA GLU A 53 3.01 13.48 10.30
C GLU A 53 3.00 11.97 9.98
N GLN A 54 3.06 11.12 11.00
CA GLN A 54 2.97 9.67 10.83
C GLN A 54 1.60 9.23 10.30
N TYR A 55 0.51 9.83 10.80
CA TYR A 55 -0.83 9.52 10.32
C TYR A 55 -1.04 10.00 8.88
N GLU A 56 -0.57 11.21 8.55
CA GLU A 56 -0.58 11.71 7.17
C GLU A 56 0.22 10.80 6.23
N MET A 57 1.37 10.30 6.67
CA MET A 57 2.19 9.37 5.90
C MET A 57 1.47 8.03 5.66
N LEU A 58 0.70 7.54 6.65
CA LEU A 58 -0.13 6.34 6.50
C LEU A 58 -1.28 6.55 5.51
N LEU A 59 -1.90 7.73 5.49
CA LEU A 59 -2.93 8.08 4.50
C LEU A 59 -2.37 8.08 3.07
N ASP A 60 -1.18 8.65 2.87
CA ASP A 60 -0.55 8.68 1.55
C ASP A 60 -0.13 7.27 1.09
N LEU A 61 0.38 6.46 2.00
CA LEU A 61 0.68 5.04 1.76
C LEU A 61 -0.58 4.26 1.36
N GLU A 62 -1.69 4.42 2.10
CA GLU A 62 -2.96 3.76 1.80
C GLU A 62 -3.44 4.09 0.37
N LYS A 63 -3.39 5.37 0.01
CA LYS A 63 -3.79 5.85 -1.32
C LYS A 63 -2.95 5.20 -2.42
N ARG A 64 -1.62 5.20 -2.26
CA ARG A 64 -0.70 4.61 -3.25
C ARG A 64 -0.94 3.11 -3.40
N VAL A 65 -1.10 2.37 -2.30
CA VAL A 65 -1.38 0.91 -2.35
C VAL A 65 -2.72 0.64 -3.05
N LYS A 66 -3.76 1.46 -2.84
CA LYS A 66 -5.03 1.35 -3.58
C LYS A 66 -4.85 1.60 -5.08
N GLU A 67 -4.11 2.64 -5.47
CA GLU A 67 -3.80 2.91 -6.88
C GLU A 67 -3.07 1.74 -7.55
N ILE A 68 -2.11 1.13 -6.84
CA ILE A 68 -1.41 -0.09 -7.29
C ILE A 68 -2.39 -1.24 -7.52
N LYS A 69 -3.29 -1.49 -6.56
CA LYS A 69 -4.31 -2.54 -6.67
C LYS A 69 -5.21 -2.32 -7.89
N GLU A 70 -5.62 -1.08 -8.15
CA GLU A 70 -6.41 -0.74 -9.34
C GLU A 70 -5.63 -0.91 -10.65
N MET A 71 -4.38 -0.43 -10.71
CA MET A 71 -3.54 -0.59 -11.89
C MET A 71 -3.28 -2.07 -12.21
N ARG A 72 -3.07 -2.90 -11.18
CA ARG A 72 -2.92 -4.35 -11.32
C ARG A 72 -4.19 -5.03 -11.79
N LYS A 73 -5.35 -4.69 -11.23
CA LYS A 73 -6.65 -5.15 -11.77
C LYS A 73 -6.76 -4.84 -13.26
N LYS A 74 -6.36 -3.64 -13.69
CA LYS A 74 -6.40 -3.27 -15.11
C LYS A 74 -5.38 -4.05 -15.96
N ARG A 75 -4.12 -4.24 -15.52
CA ARG A 75 -3.05 -4.84 -16.35
C ARG A 75 -2.87 -6.36 -16.20
N CYS A 76 -2.89 -6.87 -14.98
CA CYS A 76 -2.63 -8.29 -14.69
C CYS A 76 -3.82 -9.18 -15.07
N LEU A 77 -5.06 -8.66 -15.03
CA LEU A 77 -6.21 -9.37 -15.60
C LEU A 77 -6.12 -9.48 -17.13
N ILE A 78 -5.55 -8.47 -17.81
CA ILE A 78 -5.36 -8.49 -19.27
C ILE A 78 -4.28 -9.51 -19.69
N LYS A 79 -3.20 -9.68 -18.92
CA LYS A 79 -2.16 -10.69 -19.20
C LYS A 79 -2.61 -12.16 -19.01
N LYS A 80 -3.77 -12.41 -18.39
CA LYS A 80 -4.32 -13.76 -18.18
C LYS A 80 -5.23 -14.26 -19.32
N LYS A 81 -5.44 -13.47 -20.38
CA LYS A 81 -6.11 -13.91 -21.63
C LYS A 81 -5.09 -14.21 -22.70
#